data_AF-A0A7M1TA49-F1
#
_entry.id   AF-A0A7M1TA49-F1
#
_cell.length_a   1.000
_cell.length_b   1.000
_cell.length_c   1.000
_cell.angle_alpha   90.00
_cell.angle_beta   90.00
_cell.angle_gamma   90.00
#
_symmetry.space_group_name_H-M   'P 1'
#
loop_
_entity.id
_entity.type
_entity.pdbx_description
1 polymer ?
#
loop_
_entity_poly.entity_id
_entity_poly.type
_entity_poly.pdbx_seq_one_letter_code
_entity_poly.pdbx_strand_id
1 'polypeptide(L)'
;MKILIVGADSPNALERYYLKHLKEYADVKIFPAQNMFMDYYYKSVIHKIIFRSGFSFIYRTINSLLINEIKQYQPDILFVFKGMEVLPSTLKWCRANGIKLANYNPDHPFIFSSKGSGNHHVSLSIKLYDIHFTYDKYVKQKIEAEYQIQTEVVPFGFDIEDSVYNKICNLNNEIHKACFVGSPDRDRVQFIKRLADNGVHVDVYGPNWDRYLHHRHIAIFPPVYEDQFWYTLRRYRVQLNMLRKHNLTSHNMRSFEVPGVGGILLAPYTEDHAQFFDPDSDIYLYTNFSTCIHKIHYLLSLSNDDAMKIRIRARNKSILSGYTYKERVISVFNYLKSLNNK
;
A
#
# COMPACT_ATOMS: atom_id res chain seq x y z
N MET A 1 21.08 -14.80 9.23
CA MET A 1 19.87 -14.25 9.87
C MET A 1 18.67 -14.85 9.18
N LYS A 2 17.73 -15.40 9.95
CA LYS A 2 16.46 -15.97 9.50
C LYS A 2 15.32 -15.02 9.84
N ILE A 3 14.51 -14.65 8.85
CA ILE A 3 13.37 -13.75 9.03
C ILE A 3 12.08 -14.50 8.67
N LEU A 4 11.13 -14.55 9.61
CA LEU A 4 9.78 -15.03 9.33
C LEU A 4 8.85 -13.83 9.15
N ILE A 5 8.43 -13.58 7.91
CA ILE A 5 7.42 -12.57 7.59
C ILE A 5 6.04 -13.14 7.94
N VAL A 6 5.23 -12.38 8.69
CA VAL A 6 3.84 -12.75 9.01
C VAL A 6 2.89 -11.73 8.39
N GLY A 7 2.03 -12.16 7.47
CA GLY A 7 1.12 -11.25 6.75
C GLY A 7 0.35 -11.95 5.64
N ALA A 8 0.24 -11.30 4.49
CA ALA A 8 -0.42 -11.81 3.29
C ALA A 8 0.57 -12.36 2.23
N ASP A 9 0.20 -13.42 1.53
CA ASP A 9 0.95 -13.97 0.37
C ASP A 9 0.13 -13.88 -0.94
N SER A 10 -0.82 -12.94 -1.00
CA SER A 10 -1.53 -12.67 -2.26
C SER A 10 -0.60 -11.99 -3.28
N PRO A 11 -0.76 -12.19 -4.61
CA PRO A 11 0.18 -11.68 -5.62
C PRO A 11 0.56 -10.20 -5.52
N ASN A 12 -0.38 -9.34 -5.09
CA ASN A 12 -0.18 -7.89 -4.97
C ASN A 12 0.02 -7.41 -3.52
N ALA A 13 0.28 -8.33 -2.58
CA ALA A 13 0.57 -7.97 -1.19
C ALA A 13 1.95 -7.32 -1.07
N LEU A 14 2.04 -6.29 -0.24
CA LEU A 14 3.28 -5.57 0.04
C LEU A 14 4.38 -6.52 0.53
N GLU A 15 3.97 -7.50 1.33
CA GLU A 15 4.78 -8.58 1.88
C GLU A 15 5.54 -9.35 0.82
N ARG A 16 5.00 -9.52 -0.41
CA ARG A 16 5.70 -10.23 -1.48
C ARG A 16 6.88 -9.43 -2.03
N TYR A 17 6.81 -8.09 -2.07
CA TYR A 17 7.96 -7.27 -2.42
C TYR A 17 9.05 -7.37 -1.35
N TYR A 18 8.67 -7.37 -0.07
CA TYR A 18 9.63 -7.58 1.02
C TYR A 18 10.23 -8.99 0.99
N LEU A 19 9.44 -10.03 0.75
CA LEU A 19 9.92 -11.40 0.59
C LEU A 19 10.91 -11.52 -0.58
N LYS A 20 10.58 -10.92 -1.74
CA LYS A 20 11.41 -10.94 -2.95
C LYS A 20 12.80 -10.35 -2.66
N HIS A 21 12.86 -9.13 -2.15
CA HIS A 21 14.13 -8.41 -1.99
C HIS A 21 14.90 -8.80 -0.72
N LEU A 22 14.23 -9.19 0.39
CA LEU A 22 14.95 -9.64 1.60
C LEU A 22 15.67 -10.97 1.38
N LYS A 23 15.19 -11.84 0.48
CA LYS A 23 15.87 -13.10 0.11
C LYS A 23 17.26 -12.88 -0.51
N GLU A 24 17.55 -11.68 -1.01
CA GLU A 24 18.91 -11.34 -1.47
C GLU A 24 19.91 -11.22 -0.30
N TYR A 25 19.43 -11.04 0.94
CA TYR A 25 20.26 -10.69 2.10
C TYR A 25 20.09 -11.61 3.32
N ALA A 26 19.04 -12.42 3.37
CA ALA A 26 18.72 -13.31 4.49
C ALA A 26 17.99 -14.59 4.03
N ASP A 27 17.95 -15.58 4.91
CA ASP A 27 16.99 -16.67 4.80
C ASP A 27 15.62 -16.13 5.23
N VAL A 28 14.64 -16.14 4.31
CA VAL A 28 13.34 -15.53 4.53
C VAL A 28 12.21 -16.47 4.13
N LYS A 29 11.28 -16.67 5.07
CA LYS A 29 10.03 -17.40 4.85
C LYS A 29 8.83 -16.49 5.13
N ILE A 30 7.72 -16.75 4.44
CA ILE A 30 6.45 -16.09 4.72
C ILE A 30 5.49 -17.08 5.39
N PHE A 31 4.82 -16.62 6.45
CA PHE A 31 3.69 -17.27 7.08
C PHE A 31 2.41 -16.50 6.72
N PRO A 32 1.51 -17.07 5.89
CA PRO A 32 0.40 -16.35 5.28
C PRO A 32 -0.82 -16.26 6.20
N ALA A 33 -0.65 -15.64 7.38
CA ALA A 33 -1.68 -15.51 8.40
C ALA A 33 -2.97 -14.86 7.87
N GLN A 34 -2.85 -13.82 7.05
CA GLN A 34 -4.02 -13.14 6.48
C GLN A 34 -4.77 -14.05 5.50
N ASN A 35 -4.08 -14.79 4.64
CA ASN A 35 -4.72 -15.73 3.71
C ASN A 35 -5.50 -16.80 4.49
N MET A 36 -4.91 -17.39 5.53
CA MET A 36 -5.59 -18.37 6.39
C MET A 36 -6.89 -17.81 6.99
N PHE A 37 -6.85 -16.55 7.45
CA PHE A 37 -8.05 -15.87 7.97
C PHE A 37 -9.10 -15.65 6.87
N MET A 38 -8.67 -15.17 5.69
CA MET A 38 -9.56 -14.87 4.58
C MET A 38 -10.21 -16.14 4.02
N ASP A 39 -9.44 -17.22 3.87
CA ASP A 39 -9.94 -18.53 3.44
C ASP A 39 -11.00 -19.05 4.41
N TYR A 40 -10.76 -18.95 5.72
CA TYR A 40 -11.76 -19.26 6.74
C TYR A 40 -13.00 -18.36 6.64
N TYR A 41 -12.81 -17.05 6.56
CA TYR A 41 -13.90 -16.07 6.63
C TYR A 41 -14.81 -16.11 5.39
N TYR A 42 -14.24 -16.36 4.21
CA TYR A 42 -14.97 -16.41 2.95
C TYR A 42 -15.41 -17.82 2.54
N LYS A 43 -15.04 -18.87 3.30
CA LYS A 43 -15.47 -20.26 3.05
C LYS A 43 -16.99 -20.41 2.96
N SER A 44 -17.75 -19.80 3.87
CA SER A 44 -19.21 -19.78 3.80
C SER A 44 -19.82 -18.66 4.65
N VAL A 45 -21.11 -18.37 4.46
CA VAL A 45 -21.86 -17.39 5.27
C VAL A 45 -21.85 -17.78 6.76
N ILE A 46 -21.89 -19.08 7.07
CA ILE A 46 -21.84 -19.60 8.44
C ILE A 46 -20.54 -19.18 9.13
N HIS A 47 -19.39 -19.26 8.45
CA HIS A 47 -18.11 -18.85 9.03
C HIS A 47 -18.08 -17.36 9.34
N LYS A 48 -18.70 -16.52 8.50
CA LYS A 48 -18.85 -15.08 8.77
C LYS A 48 -19.69 -14.85 10.02
N ILE A 49 -20.77 -15.61 10.22
CA ILE A 49 -21.64 -15.50 11.40
C ILE A 49 -20.88 -15.94 12.66
N ILE A 50 -20.24 -17.12 12.63
CA ILE A 50 -19.45 -17.64 13.76
C ILE A 50 -18.36 -16.64 14.15
N PHE A 51 -17.61 -16.10 13.19
CA PHE A 51 -16.61 -15.08 13.46
C PHE A 51 -17.19 -13.83 14.11
N ARG A 52 -18.30 -13.30 13.56
CA ARG A 52 -18.95 -12.08 14.09
C ARG A 52 -19.57 -12.29 15.47
N SER A 53 -19.95 -13.52 15.81
CA SER A 53 -20.47 -13.88 17.13
C SER A 53 -19.39 -13.98 18.22
N GLY A 54 -18.10 -13.94 17.85
CA GLY A 54 -16.99 -14.09 18.79
C GLY A 54 -16.64 -15.54 19.15
N PHE A 55 -17.42 -16.53 18.70
CA PHE A 55 -17.18 -17.96 18.96
C PHE A 55 -16.16 -18.62 18.00
N SER A 56 -15.52 -17.85 17.12
CA SER A 56 -14.54 -18.42 16.19
C SER A 56 -13.19 -18.69 16.86
N PHE A 57 -12.67 -19.89 16.65
CA PHE A 57 -11.32 -20.27 17.07
C PHE A 57 -10.23 -19.89 16.06
N ILE A 58 -10.56 -19.21 14.95
CA ILE A 58 -9.62 -18.98 13.84
C ILE A 58 -8.31 -18.33 14.29
N TYR A 59 -8.37 -17.31 15.15
CA TYR A 59 -7.15 -16.67 15.65
C TYR A 59 -6.29 -17.64 16.48
N ARG A 60 -6.92 -18.48 17.33
CA ARG A 60 -6.18 -19.51 18.08
C ARG A 60 -5.52 -20.50 17.12
N THR A 61 -6.23 -20.96 16.11
CA THR A 61 -5.70 -21.87 15.08
C THR A 61 -4.50 -21.27 14.35
N ILE A 62 -4.64 -20.05 13.82
CA ILE A 62 -3.56 -19.35 13.11
C ILE A 62 -2.33 -19.18 14.01
N ASN A 63 -2.53 -18.80 15.28
CA ASN A 63 -1.41 -18.58 16.21
C ASN A 63 -0.74 -19.87 16.67
N SER A 64 -1.49 -20.97 16.82
CA SER A 64 -0.89 -22.29 17.06
C SER A 64 -0.05 -22.76 15.86
N LEU A 65 -0.53 -22.54 14.64
CA LEU A 65 0.25 -22.83 13.43
C LEU A 65 1.50 -21.94 13.32
N LEU A 66 1.37 -20.65 13.65
CA LEU A 66 2.51 -19.72 13.69
C LEU A 66 3.57 -20.17 14.69
N ILE A 67 3.18 -20.58 15.89
CA ILE A 67 4.12 -21.11 16.90
C ILE A 67 4.83 -22.37 16.39
N ASN A 68 4.12 -23.28 15.72
CA ASN A 68 4.73 -24.48 15.14
C ASN A 68 5.72 -24.13 14.03
N GLU A 69 5.36 -23.19 13.15
CA GLU A 69 6.25 -22.69 12.10
C GLU A 69 7.50 -22.05 12.70
N ILE A 70 7.35 -21.21 13.73
CA ILE A 70 8.48 -20.60 14.45
C ILE A 70 9.40 -21.68 15.04
N LYS A 71 8.85 -22.73 15.66
CA LYS A 71 9.65 -23.83 16.24
C LYS A 71 10.44 -24.60 15.18
N GLN A 72 9.86 -24.80 13.98
CA GLN A 72 10.50 -25.51 12.88
C GLN A 72 11.54 -24.66 12.17
N TYR A 73 11.18 -23.42 11.84
CA TYR A 73 12.03 -22.53 11.05
C TYR A 73 13.14 -21.89 11.89
N GLN A 74 12.89 -21.67 13.18
CA GLN A 74 13.77 -21.01 14.14
C GLN A 74 14.23 -19.63 13.64
N PRO A 75 13.29 -18.68 13.42
CA PRO A 75 13.64 -17.33 12.99
C PRO A 75 14.32 -16.54 14.08
N ASP A 76 15.31 -15.73 13.69
CA ASP A 76 15.90 -14.72 14.56
C ASP A 76 14.93 -13.53 14.75
N ILE A 77 14.19 -13.21 13.68
CA ILE A 77 13.25 -12.08 13.62
C ILE A 77 11.88 -12.54 13.14
N LEU A 78 10.85 -12.18 13.90
CA LEU A 78 9.46 -12.22 13.45
C LEU A 78 9.08 -10.83 12.90
N PHE A 79 8.91 -10.73 11.59
CA PHE A 79 8.57 -9.46 10.93
C PHE A 79 7.08 -9.43 10.56
N VAL A 80 6.27 -8.76 11.37
CA VAL A 80 4.81 -8.78 11.28
C VAL A 80 4.30 -7.61 10.45
N PHE A 81 3.61 -7.89 9.36
CA PHE A 81 2.86 -6.91 8.58
C PHE A 81 1.47 -6.73 9.17
N LYS A 82 1.15 -5.49 9.58
CA LYS A 82 -0.10 -5.07 10.24
C LYS A 82 -0.40 -5.77 11.57
N GLY A 83 -0.52 -7.10 11.60
CA GLY A 83 -0.66 -7.91 12.82
C GLY A 83 -2.10 -8.18 13.26
N MET A 84 -3.09 -8.10 12.36
CA MET A 84 -4.50 -8.34 12.73
C MET A 84 -4.75 -9.78 13.19
N GLU A 85 -4.05 -10.75 12.61
CA GLU A 85 -4.24 -12.17 12.90
C GLU A 85 -3.31 -12.68 14.01
N VAL A 86 -2.38 -11.86 14.50
CA VAL A 86 -1.36 -12.25 15.48
C VAL A 86 -1.80 -11.82 16.88
N LEU A 87 -1.89 -12.77 17.81
CA LEU A 87 -2.30 -12.48 19.18
C LEU A 87 -1.16 -11.81 19.98
N PRO A 88 -1.47 -10.85 20.87
CA PRO A 88 -0.48 -10.29 21.79
C PRO A 88 0.22 -11.35 22.66
N SER A 89 -0.48 -12.43 23.02
CA SER A 89 0.09 -13.56 23.76
C SER A 89 1.15 -14.32 22.95
N THR A 90 0.96 -14.47 21.64
CA THR A 90 1.94 -15.09 20.74
C THR A 90 3.19 -14.23 20.63
N LEU A 91 3.06 -12.91 20.51
CA LEU A 91 4.20 -11.99 20.49
C LEU A 91 4.98 -12.02 21.82
N LYS A 92 4.28 -12.06 22.96
CA LYS A 92 4.91 -12.24 24.27
C LYS A 92 5.66 -13.56 24.36
N TRP A 93 5.08 -14.65 23.85
CA TRP A 93 5.75 -15.95 23.78
C TRP A 93 7.00 -15.90 22.90
N CYS A 94 6.95 -15.26 21.74
CA CYS A 94 8.12 -15.10 20.85
C CYS A 94 9.27 -14.39 21.56
N ARG A 95 8.99 -13.28 22.26
CA ARG A 95 10.00 -12.54 23.03
C ARG A 95 10.60 -13.38 24.16
N ALA A 96 9.76 -14.13 24.88
CA ALA A 96 10.23 -15.04 25.92
C ALA A 96 11.13 -16.17 25.39
N ASN A 97 11.09 -16.44 24.08
CA ASN A 97 11.95 -17.40 23.39
C ASN A 97 13.08 -16.73 22.59
N GLY A 98 13.42 -15.47 22.92
CA GLY A 98 14.57 -14.77 22.34
C GLY A 98 14.38 -14.24 20.91
N ILE A 99 13.16 -14.34 20.35
CA ILE A 99 12.88 -13.87 18.98
C ILE A 99 12.65 -12.36 19.00
N LYS A 100 13.37 -11.63 18.13
CA LYS A 100 13.17 -10.19 17.95
C LYS A 100 11.92 -9.93 17.12
N LEU A 101 11.21 -8.85 17.45
CA LEU A 101 9.91 -8.53 16.90
C LEU A 101 9.96 -7.20 16.16
N ALA A 102 9.70 -7.24 14.86
CA ALA A 102 9.55 -6.05 14.03
C ALA A 102 8.13 -5.96 13.50
N ASN A 103 7.61 -4.75 13.35
CA ASN A 103 6.30 -4.52 12.72
C ASN A 103 6.42 -3.53 11.58
N TYR A 104 5.76 -3.80 10.46
CA TYR A 104 5.43 -2.76 9.48
C TYR A 104 3.91 -2.68 9.35
N ASN A 105 3.32 -1.54 9.71
CA ASN A 105 1.90 -1.30 9.47
C ASN A 105 1.71 -0.44 8.19
N PRO A 106 1.20 -1.01 7.08
CA PRO A 106 0.92 -0.26 5.86
C PRO A 106 -0.43 0.50 5.91
N ASP A 107 -1.10 0.50 7.06
CA ASP A 107 -2.27 1.32 7.37
C ASP A 107 -1.99 2.11 8.67
N HIS A 108 -3.03 2.65 9.31
CA HIS A 108 -2.90 3.40 10.55
C HIS A 108 -3.14 2.51 11.80
N PRO A 109 -2.17 2.36 12.73
CA PRO A 109 -2.31 1.47 13.90
C PRO A 109 -3.34 1.96 14.95
N PHE A 110 -3.76 3.22 14.86
CA PHE A 110 -4.72 3.84 15.80
C PHE A 110 -6.06 4.23 15.19
N ILE A 111 -6.20 4.25 13.84
CA ILE A 111 -7.38 4.79 13.17
C ILE A 111 -7.86 3.75 12.15
N PHE A 112 -8.98 3.10 12.46
CA PHE A 112 -9.50 2.02 11.63
C PHE A 112 -10.64 2.52 10.75
N SER A 113 -10.30 2.90 9.51
CA SER A 113 -11.26 3.40 8.51
C SER A 113 -12.12 2.30 7.87
N SER A 114 -11.76 1.02 8.04
CA SER A 114 -12.52 -0.13 7.54
C SER A 114 -12.26 -1.38 8.40
N LYS A 115 -13.05 -2.45 8.20
CA LYS A 115 -12.86 -3.72 8.93
C LYS A 115 -11.50 -4.37 8.69
N GLY A 116 -10.80 -4.03 7.60
CA GLY A 116 -9.48 -4.57 7.25
C GLY A 116 -8.30 -3.65 7.56
N SER A 117 -8.55 -2.45 8.09
CA SER A 117 -7.46 -1.49 8.40
C SER A 117 -6.83 -1.70 9.78
N GLY A 118 -7.40 -2.56 10.63
CA GLY A 118 -6.83 -2.90 11.94
C GLY A 118 -7.87 -3.47 12.90
N ASN A 119 -7.40 -3.92 14.07
CA ASN A 119 -8.21 -4.44 15.16
C ASN A 119 -7.49 -4.26 16.51
N HIS A 120 -8.10 -4.75 17.59
CA HIS A 120 -7.53 -4.65 18.93
C HIS A 120 -6.19 -5.38 19.10
N HIS A 121 -5.89 -6.44 18.32
CA HIS A 121 -4.58 -7.09 18.37
C HIS A 121 -3.48 -6.14 17.93
N VAL A 122 -3.72 -5.32 16.90
CA VAL A 122 -2.79 -4.29 16.43
C VAL A 122 -2.49 -3.30 17.56
N SER A 123 -3.52 -2.68 18.14
CA SER A 123 -3.34 -1.66 19.18
C SER A 123 -2.71 -2.20 20.47
N LEU A 124 -3.11 -3.41 20.91
CA LEU A 124 -2.57 -4.03 22.12
C LEU A 124 -1.12 -4.52 21.96
N SER A 125 -0.64 -4.62 20.72
CA SER A 125 0.70 -5.16 20.41
C SER A 125 1.76 -4.09 20.14
N ILE A 126 1.41 -2.79 20.11
CA ILE A 126 2.37 -1.72 19.78
C ILE A 126 3.62 -1.79 20.67
N LYS A 127 3.44 -1.79 22.00
CA LYS A 127 4.57 -1.93 22.96
C LYS A 127 5.27 -3.29 22.97
N LEU A 128 4.83 -4.24 22.14
CA LEU A 128 5.43 -5.56 22.06
C LEU A 128 6.49 -5.64 20.96
N TYR A 129 6.58 -4.69 20.04
CA TYR A 129 7.63 -4.75 19.03
C TYR A 129 8.91 -4.07 19.52
N ASP A 130 10.06 -4.58 19.06
CA ASP A 130 11.36 -3.95 19.28
C ASP A 130 11.57 -2.76 18.33
N ILE A 131 10.92 -2.81 17.15
CA ILE A 131 10.87 -1.69 16.20
C ILE A 131 9.53 -1.66 15.44
N HIS A 132 9.06 -0.45 15.17
CA HIS A 132 7.98 -0.20 14.21
C HIS A 132 8.51 0.46 12.93
N PHE A 133 7.94 0.07 11.80
CA PHE A 133 8.02 0.78 10.54
C PHE A 133 6.63 1.33 10.20
N THR A 134 6.59 2.55 9.71
CA THR A 134 5.36 3.24 9.29
C THR A 134 5.66 4.13 8.09
N TYR A 135 4.69 4.37 7.21
CA TYR A 135 4.86 5.38 6.14
C TYR A 135 4.55 6.80 6.65
N ASP A 136 3.92 6.92 7.81
CA ASP A 136 3.32 8.15 8.33
C ASP A 136 4.15 8.74 9.50
N LYS A 137 4.60 10.00 9.32
CA LYS A 137 5.39 10.75 10.31
C LYS A 137 4.65 11.01 11.61
N TYR A 138 3.34 11.27 11.57
CA TYR A 138 2.52 11.44 12.76
C TYR A 138 2.43 10.14 13.55
N VAL A 139 2.26 9.00 12.87
CA VAL A 139 2.27 7.69 13.52
C VAL A 139 3.60 7.42 14.21
N LYS A 140 4.74 7.76 13.58
CA LYS A 140 6.07 7.66 14.22
C LYS A 140 6.12 8.47 15.51
N GLN A 141 5.81 9.77 15.42
CA GLN A 141 5.84 10.67 16.59
C GLN A 141 4.95 10.16 17.72
N LYS A 142 3.75 9.68 17.41
CA LYS A 142 2.80 9.15 18.39
C LYS A 142 3.31 7.87 19.06
N ILE A 143 3.87 6.92 18.29
CA ILE A 143 4.42 5.68 18.86
C ILE A 143 5.62 6.00 19.77
N GLU A 144 6.54 6.85 19.33
CA GLU A 144 7.73 7.22 20.10
C GLU A 144 7.35 7.97 21.39
N ALA A 145 6.38 8.89 21.32
CA ALA A 145 5.95 9.67 22.48
C ALA A 145 5.13 8.85 23.51
N GLU A 146 4.19 8.02 23.05
CA GLU A 146 3.26 7.31 23.94
C GLU A 146 3.78 5.94 24.40
N TYR A 147 4.59 5.26 23.59
CA TYR A 147 5.02 3.87 23.83
C TYR A 147 6.53 3.72 23.98
N GLN A 148 7.33 4.75 23.66
CA GLN A 148 8.80 4.74 23.76
C GLN A 148 9.43 3.60 22.96
N ILE A 149 8.82 3.25 21.81
CA ILE A 149 9.34 2.22 20.90
C ILE A 149 10.02 2.88 19.71
N GLN A 150 11.21 2.39 19.36
CA GLN A 150 11.91 2.84 18.15
C GLN A 150 11.00 2.68 16.94
N THR A 151 10.81 3.77 16.19
CA THR A 151 9.91 3.77 15.03
C THR A 151 10.56 4.46 13.86
N GLU A 152 10.51 3.88 12.66
CA GLU A 152 11.16 4.43 11.47
C GLU A 152 10.15 4.71 10.37
N VAL A 153 10.35 5.83 9.66
CA VAL A 153 9.54 6.18 8.50
C VAL A 153 10.07 5.44 7.28
N VAL A 154 9.27 4.52 6.76
CA VAL A 154 9.52 3.80 5.51
C VAL A 154 8.38 4.13 4.56
N PRO A 155 8.59 5.04 3.60
CA PRO A 155 7.60 5.37 2.59
C PRO A 155 7.23 4.14 1.77
N PHE A 156 6.06 4.19 1.14
CA PHE A 156 5.75 3.22 0.09
C PHE A 156 6.75 3.33 -1.08
N GLY A 157 6.61 2.41 -2.03
CA GLY A 157 7.41 2.38 -3.24
C GLY A 157 6.67 1.74 -4.40
N PHE A 158 7.41 1.43 -5.45
CA PHE A 158 6.93 0.65 -6.59
C PHE A 158 7.87 -0.53 -6.87
N ASP A 159 7.37 -1.56 -7.55
CA ASP A 159 8.18 -2.70 -8.00
C ASP A 159 7.57 -3.22 -9.30
N ILE A 160 8.17 -2.79 -10.41
CA ILE A 160 7.79 -3.20 -11.76
C ILE A 160 9.03 -3.83 -12.40
N GLU A 161 8.86 -5.02 -12.96
CA GLU A 161 9.91 -5.69 -13.72
C GLU A 161 10.28 -4.89 -14.97
N ASP A 162 11.56 -4.83 -15.31
CA ASP A 162 12.04 -4.09 -16.48
C ASP A 162 11.43 -4.63 -17.78
N SER A 163 11.18 -5.94 -17.87
CA SER A 163 10.52 -6.57 -19.02
C SER A 163 9.09 -6.04 -19.20
N VAL A 164 8.35 -5.89 -18.11
CA VAL A 164 6.97 -5.35 -18.10
C VAL A 164 7.01 -3.86 -18.41
N TYR A 165 7.91 -3.10 -17.79
CA TYR A 165 8.08 -1.66 -18.09
C TYR A 165 8.41 -1.43 -19.57
N ASN A 166 9.40 -2.15 -20.12
CA ASN A 166 9.83 -2.02 -21.52
C ASN A 166 8.71 -2.40 -22.50
N LYS A 167 7.88 -3.39 -22.16
CA LYS A 167 6.70 -3.71 -22.96
C LYS A 167 5.70 -2.56 -22.96
N ILE A 168 5.42 -1.97 -21.80
CA ILE A 168 4.37 -0.97 -21.64
C ILE A 168 4.78 0.40 -22.22
N CYS A 169 6.03 0.82 -22.01
CA CYS A 169 6.49 2.15 -22.42
C CYS A 169 6.56 2.34 -23.94
N ASN A 170 6.63 1.23 -24.68
CA ASN A 170 6.65 1.20 -26.14
C ASN A 170 5.25 1.11 -26.79
N LEU A 171 4.18 1.03 -26.00
CA LEU A 171 2.82 0.97 -26.54
C LEU A 171 2.31 2.37 -26.89
N ASN A 172 1.98 2.58 -28.16
CA ASN A 172 1.38 3.82 -28.64
C ASN A 172 -0.15 3.76 -28.58
N ASN A 173 -0.71 3.67 -27.38
CA ASN A 173 -2.17 3.50 -27.18
C ASN A 173 -2.71 4.27 -25.97
N GLU A 174 -2.26 5.51 -25.84
CA GLU A 174 -2.71 6.37 -24.77
C GLU A 174 -4.24 6.57 -24.78
N ILE A 175 -4.85 6.56 -23.60
CA ILE A 175 -6.23 6.95 -23.38
C ILE A 175 -6.28 8.36 -22.85
N HIS A 176 -6.88 9.23 -23.65
CA HIS A 176 -6.99 10.67 -23.38
C HIS A 176 -8.14 10.99 -22.40
N LYS A 177 -8.05 10.47 -21.18
CA LYS A 177 -9.04 10.65 -20.10
C LYS A 177 -8.38 10.70 -18.73
N ALA A 178 -9.16 11.07 -17.72
CA ALA A 178 -8.83 10.81 -16.32
C ALA A 178 -9.19 9.37 -15.94
N CYS A 179 -8.36 8.75 -15.09
CA CYS A 179 -8.57 7.41 -14.57
C CYS A 179 -8.37 7.37 -13.06
N PHE A 180 -9.19 6.59 -12.37
CA PHE A 180 -8.97 6.24 -10.97
C PHE A 180 -8.94 4.72 -10.81
N VAL A 181 -7.82 4.19 -10.29
CA VAL A 181 -7.67 2.77 -9.95
C VAL A 181 -7.76 2.60 -8.43
N GLY A 182 -8.85 2.03 -7.95
CA GLY A 182 -9.07 1.78 -6.53
C GLY A 182 -10.52 1.49 -6.17
N SER A 183 -10.76 1.11 -4.91
CA SER A 183 -12.11 0.81 -4.42
C SER A 183 -12.93 2.08 -4.12
N PRO A 184 -14.27 2.02 -4.31
CA PRO A 184 -15.16 3.11 -3.93
C PRO A 184 -15.20 3.28 -2.41
N ASP A 185 -15.36 4.54 -1.99
CA ASP A 185 -15.89 4.94 -0.69
C ASP A 185 -16.74 6.20 -0.90
N ARG A 186 -17.45 6.63 0.14
CA ARG A 186 -18.38 7.77 0.03
C ARG A 186 -17.71 9.03 -0.53
N ASP A 187 -16.52 9.36 -0.07
CA ASP A 187 -15.84 10.59 -0.46
C ASP A 187 -15.31 10.48 -1.89
N ARG A 188 -14.78 9.30 -2.28
CA ARG A 188 -14.33 9.03 -3.65
C ARG A 188 -15.46 9.05 -4.66
N VAL A 189 -16.59 8.42 -4.35
CA VAL A 189 -17.78 8.43 -5.22
C VAL A 189 -18.28 9.86 -5.42
N GLN A 190 -18.39 10.64 -4.34
CA GLN A 190 -18.82 12.03 -4.44
C GLN A 190 -17.85 12.90 -5.26
N PHE A 191 -16.54 12.74 -5.07
CA PHE A 191 -15.54 13.48 -5.81
C PHE A 191 -15.56 13.17 -7.32
N ILE A 192 -15.60 11.88 -7.68
CA ILE A 192 -15.63 11.45 -9.09
C ILE A 192 -16.93 11.87 -9.75
N LYS A 193 -18.07 11.74 -9.06
CA LYS A 193 -19.35 12.27 -9.56
C LYS A 193 -19.25 13.77 -9.82
N ARG A 194 -18.67 14.54 -8.89
CA ARG A 194 -18.52 15.99 -9.04
C ARG A 194 -17.62 16.36 -10.23
N LEU A 195 -16.53 15.62 -10.48
CA LEU A 195 -15.71 15.79 -11.68
C LEU A 195 -16.57 15.59 -12.95
N ALA A 196 -17.35 14.52 -12.97
CA ALA A 196 -18.18 14.16 -14.10
C ALA A 196 -19.33 15.16 -14.35
N ASP A 197 -19.95 15.68 -13.29
CA ASP A 197 -20.95 16.76 -13.33
C ASP A 197 -20.35 18.05 -13.95
N ASN A 198 -19.03 18.24 -13.87
CA ASN A 198 -18.29 19.35 -14.47
C ASN A 198 -17.63 18.98 -15.83
N GLY A 199 -18.13 17.94 -16.50
CA GLY A 199 -17.72 17.60 -17.87
C GLY A 199 -16.45 16.77 -18.00
N VAL A 200 -15.82 16.35 -16.91
CA VAL A 200 -14.65 15.47 -16.97
C VAL A 200 -15.08 14.03 -17.25
N HIS A 201 -14.52 13.42 -18.29
CA HIS A 201 -14.67 11.99 -18.53
C HIS A 201 -13.69 11.20 -17.65
N VAL A 202 -14.23 10.31 -16.81
CA VAL A 202 -13.46 9.52 -15.84
C VAL A 202 -13.73 8.04 -16.01
N ASP A 203 -12.66 7.27 -16.19
CA ASP A 203 -12.74 5.81 -16.14
C ASP A 203 -12.34 5.34 -14.72
N VAL A 204 -13.13 4.46 -14.10
CA VAL A 204 -12.84 3.93 -12.76
C VAL A 204 -12.64 2.41 -12.82
N TYR A 205 -11.56 1.94 -12.18
CA TYR A 205 -11.22 0.52 -12.07
C TYR A 205 -11.30 0.10 -10.60
N GLY A 206 -12.15 -0.87 -10.30
CA GLY A 206 -12.26 -1.41 -8.94
C GLY A 206 -13.55 -2.14 -8.66
N PRO A 207 -13.68 -2.78 -7.49
CA PRO A 207 -14.84 -3.59 -7.19
C PRO A 207 -16.04 -2.71 -6.81
N ASN A 208 -17.23 -3.09 -7.29
CA ASN A 208 -18.52 -2.54 -6.86
C ASN A 208 -18.75 -1.03 -7.13
N TRP A 209 -18.02 -0.40 -8.05
CA TRP A 209 -18.29 0.99 -8.44
C TRP A 209 -19.70 1.20 -8.99
N ASP A 210 -20.19 0.22 -9.74
CA ASP A 210 -21.52 0.16 -10.35
C ASP A 210 -22.65 0.26 -9.32
N ARG A 211 -22.41 -0.14 -8.06
CA ARG A 211 -23.43 -0.04 -6.99
C ARG A 211 -23.65 1.38 -6.48
N TYR A 212 -22.69 2.28 -6.72
CA TYR A 212 -22.66 3.60 -6.08
C TYR A 212 -22.65 4.75 -7.08
N LEU A 213 -22.35 4.48 -8.34
CA LEU A 213 -22.05 5.52 -9.31
C LEU A 213 -22.60 5.15 -10.70
N HIS A 214 -23.47 5.99 -11.23
CA HIS A 214 -23.92 5.95 -12.62
C HIS A 214 -23.92 7.38 -13.17
N HIS A 215 -23.19 7.61 -14.26
CA HIS A 215 -23.12 8.91 -14.91
C HIS A 215 -22.63 8.75 -16.35
N ARG A 216 -23.15 9.54 -17.30
CA ARG A 216 -22.81 9.42 -18.73
C ARG A 216 -21.33 9.69 -19.07
N HIS A 217 -20.62 10.44 -18.22
CA HIS A 217 -19.19 10.71 -18.38
C HIS A 217 -18.29 9.74 -17.59
N ILE A 218 -18.87 8.70 -16.96
CA ILE A 218 -18.11 7.74 -16.17
C ILE A 218 -18.22 6.35 -16.79
N ALA A 219 -17.08 5.72 -17.07
CA ALA A 219 -17.01 4.32 -17.44
C ALA A 219 -16.46 3.50 -16.27
N ILE A 220 -17.05 2.33 -16.01
CA ILE A 220 -16.71 1.48 -14.88
C ILE A 220 -16.11 0.18 -15.41
N PHE A 221 -14.96 -0.19 -14.85
CA PHE A 221 -14.22 -1.39 -15.22
C PHE A 221 -13.96 -2.28 -14.00
N PRO A 222 -13.78 -3.60 -14.21
CA PRO A 222 -13.35 -4.51 -13.17
C PRO A 222 -12.00 -4.10 -12.56
N PRO A 223 -11.67 -4.59 -11.34
CA PRO A 223 -10.33 -4.43 -10.79
C PRO A 223 -9.25 -4.97 -11.75
N VAL A 224 -8.12 -4.27 -11.83
CA VAL A 224 -6.94 -4.69 -12.58
C VAL A 224 -5.83 -5.12 -11.63
N TYR A 225 -5.05 -6.11 -12.03
CA TYR A 225 -3.98 -6.74 -11.25
C TYR A 225 -2.75 -6.98 -12.13
N GLU A 226 -1.58 -7.17 -11.50
CA GLU A 226 -0.34 -7.58 -12.19
C GLU A 226 -0.01 -6.66 -13.38
N ASP A 227 0.36 -7.20 -14.54
CA ASP A 227 0.72 -6.43 -15.73
C ASP A 227 -0.39 -5.48 -16.19
N GLN A 228 -1.66 -5.87 -16.04
CA GLN A 228 -2.80 -5.02 -16.43
C GLN A 228 -2.93 -3.80 -15.52
N PHE A 229 -2.53 -3.92 -14.25
CA PHE A 229 -2.47 -2.78 -13.35
C PHE A 229 -1.45 -1.75 -13.85
N TRP A 230 -0.21 -2.17 -14.12
CA TRP A 230 0.85 -1.29 -14.63
C TRP A 230 0.50 -0.66 -15.98
N TYR A 231 -0.06 -1.46 -16.88
CA TYR A 231 -0.52 -1.00 -18.18
C TYR A 231 -1.64 0.06 -18.06
N THR A 232 -2.61 -0.18 -17.16
CA THR A 232 -3.67 0.79 -16.88
C THR A 232 -3.09 2.08 -16.31
N LEU A 233 -2.17 2.01 -15.33
CA LEU A 233 -1.53 3.20 -14.77
C LEU A 233 -0.80 4.02 -15.84
N ARG A 234 -0.08 3.35 -16.75
CA ARG A 234 0.74 4.03 -17.76
C ARG A 234 -0.07 4.64 -18.90
N ARG A 235 -1.14 3.99 -19.36
CA ARG A 235 -1.81 4.38 -20.62
C ARG A 235 -2.74 5.57 -20.51
N TYR A 236 -3.22 5.96 -19.33
CA TYR A 236 -4.10 7.13 -19.21
C TYR A 236 -3.32 8.44 -19.16
N ARG A 237 -3.91 9.49 -19.75
CA ARG A 237 -3.36 10.85 -19.73
C ARG A 237 -3.34 11.45 -18.32
N VAL A 238 -4.33 11.13 -17.48
CA VAL A 238 -4.37 11.59 -16.09
C VAL A 238 -4.70 10.42 -15.16
N GLN A 239 -3.81 10.12 -14.22
CA GLN A 239 -4.07 9.17 -13.13
C GLN A 239 -4.40 9.93 -11.85
N LEU A 240 -5.66 9.85 -11.43
CA LEU A 240 -6.14 10.44 -10.18
C LEU A 240 -5.68 9.59 -9.01
N ASN A 241 -5.03 10.23 -8.04
CA ASN A 241 -4.71 9.59 -6.77
C ASN A 241 -5.47 10.27 -5.63
N MET A 242 -6.48 9.58 -5.10
CA MET A 242 -7.27 10.06 -3.98
C MET A 242 -6.85 9.41 -2.66
N LEU A 243 -6.37 10.25 -1.74
CA LEU A 243 -6.01 9.84 -0.38
C LEU A 243 -7.26 9.52 0.45
N ARG A 244 -7.14 8.57 1.38
CA ARG A 244 -8.16 8.33 2.40
C ARG A 244 -7.97 9.32 3.56
N LYS A 245 -8.98 9.48 4.40
CA LYS A 245 -8.96 10.42 5.55
C LYS A 245 -7.74 10.29 6.45
N HIS A 246 -7.25 9.06 6.68
CA HIS A 246 -6.09 8.80 7.53
C HIS A 246 -4.74 9.06 6.82
N ASN A 247 -4.74 9.40 5.53
CA ASN A 247 -3.53 9.69 4.75
C ASN A 247 -3.47 11.16 4.30
N LEU A 248 -4.36 12.04 4.78
CA LEU A 248 -4.47 13.40 4.25
C LEU A 248 -3.22 14.26 4.46
N THR A 249 -2.34 13.85 5.37
CA THR A 249 -1.05 14.50 5.65
C THR A 249 0.15 13.73 5.10
N SER A 250 -0.07 12.66 4.34
CA SER A 250 0.97 11.75 3.85
C SER A 250 0.68 11.29 2.41
N HIS A 251 1.09 10.09 2.07
CA HIS A 251 1.03 9.53 0.72
C HIS A 251 0.39 8.13 0.74
N ASN A 252 0.26 7.50 -0.42
CA ASN A 252 -0.14 6.10 -0.53
C ASN A 252 0.69 5.41 -1.61
N MET A 253 0.45 4.12 -1.86
CA MET A 253 1.17 3.36 -2.89
C MET A 253 1.06 4.00 -4.28
N ARG A 254 -0.11 4.53 -4.66
CA ARG A 254 -0.34 5.22 -5.95
C ARG A 254 0.57 6.43 -6.15
N SER A 255 1.04 7.06 -5.08
CA SER A 255 2.01 8.17 -5.14
C SER A 255 3.34 7.76 -5.78
N PHE A 256 3.71 6.47 -5.69
CA PHE A 256 4.96 5.96 -6.27
C PHE A 256 4.71 5.03 -7.45
N GLU A 257 3.63 4.24 -7.44
CA GLU A 257 3.32 3.32 -8.54
C GLU A 257 3.05 4.08 -9.86
N VAL A 258 2.31 5.20 -9.81
CA VAL A 258 1.99 5.98 -11.02
C VAL A 258 3.25 6.63 -11.61
N PRO A 259 4.03 7.45 -10.89
CA PRO A 259 5.28 8.00 -11.42
C PRO A 259 6.30 6.92 -11.74
N GLY A 260 6.34 5.85 -10.94
CA GLY A 260 7.23 4.71 -11.09
C GLY A 260 7.06 3.98 -12.42
N VAL A 261 5.87 3.91 -13.00
CA VAL A 261 5.68 3.36 -14.36
C VAL A 261 5.78 4.43 -15.46
N GLY A 262 5.97 5.70 -15.11
CA GLY A 262 5.89 6.83 -16.04
C GLY A 262 4.46 7.22 -16.39
N GLY A 263 3.52 7.04 -15.44
CA GLY A 263 2.18 7.60 -15.51
C GLY A 263 2.16 9.08 -15.10
N ILE A 264 1.15 9.82 -15.56
CA ILE A 264 0.97 11.23 -15.19
C ILE A 264 0.07 11.31 -13.96
N LEU A 265 0.67 11.54 -12.80
CA LEU A 265 -0.03 11.59 -11.52
C LEU A 265 -0.67 12.96 -11.28
N LEU A 266 -1.95 12.95 -10.92
CA LEU A 266 -2.65 14.08 -10.31
C LEU A 266 -3.13 13.69 -8.91
N ALA A 267 -2.58 14.33 -7.88
CA ALA A 267 -2.84 14.01 -6.47
C ALA A 267 -3.19 15.27 -5.65
N PRO A 268 -3.84 15.15 -4.48
CA PRO A 268 -3.95 16.30 -3.57
C PRO A 268 -2.55 16.70 -3.09
N TYR A 269 -2.35 17.98 -2.83
CA TYR A 269 -1.11 18.47 -2.22
C TYR A 269 -0.97 17.93 -0.80
N THR A 270 0.19 17.34 -0.50
CA THR A 270 0.65 17.03 0.85
C THR A 270 2.13 17.39 0.96
N GLU A 271 2.63 17.59 2.17
CA GLU A 271 4.07 17.82 2.40
C GLU A 271 4.91 16.64 1.90
N ASP A 272 4.43 15.41 2.09
CA ASP A 272 5.10 14.22 1.58
C ASP A 272 5.21 14.23 0.05
N HIS A 273 4.12 14.55 -0.66
CA HIS A 273 4.17 14.65 -2.13
C HIS A 273 5.17 15.70 -2.61
N ALA A 274 5.18 16.88 -1.99
CA ALA A 274 6.09 17.95 -2.34
C ALA A 274 7.56 17.67 -1.93
N GLN A 275 7.78 16.79 -0.95
CA GLN A 275 9.10 16.32 -0.56
C GLN A 275 9.64 15.27 -1.55
N PHE A 276 8.77 14.40 -2.08
CA PHE A 276 9.19 13.33 -3.00
C PHE A 276 9.31 13.79 -4.46
N PHE A 277 8.51 14.78 -4.87
CA PHE A 277 8.38 15.15 -6.27
C PHE A 277 8.26 16.66 -6.43
N ASP A 278 8.82 17.18 -7.52
CA ASP A 278 8.73 18.60 -7.84
C ASP A 278 7.32 18.89 -8.40
N PRO A 279 6.49 19.69 -7.72
CA PRO A 279 5.12 19.94 -8.15
C PRO A 279 5.06 20.64 -9.53
N ASP A 280 4.06 20.26 -10.33
CA ASP A 280 3.84 20.77 -11.70
C ASP A 280 4.98 20.46 -12.67
N SER A 281 5.83 19.52 -12.30
CA SER A 281 6.98 19.05 -13.07
C SER A 281 7.00 17.52 -13.12
N ASP A 282 7.28 16.88 -11.99
CA ASP A 282 7.34 15.42 -11.89
C ASP A 282 5.93 14.82 -11.78
N ILE A 283 5.08 15.50 -11.00
CA ILE A 283 3.68 15.16 -10.75
C ILE A 283 2.86 16.46 -10.60
N TYR A 284 1.54 16.36 -10.71
CA TYR A 284 0.65 17.50 -10.55
C TYR A 284 -0.11 17.41 -9.23
N LEU A 285 -0.12 18.50 -8.47
CA LEU A 285 -0.76 18.58 -7.16
C LEU A 285 -1.90 19.58 -7.13
N TYR A 286 -3.01 19.25 -6.48
CA TYR A 286 -4.14 20.16 -6.30
C TYR A 286 -4.45 20.41 -4.82
N THR A 287 -4.84 21.63 -4.48
CA THR A 287 -5.20 22.02 -3.10
C THR A 287 -6.71 22.02 -2.87
N ASN A 288 -7.50 22.07 -3.95
CA ASN A 288 -8.95 22.06 -3.88
C ASN A 288 -9.54 21.54 -5.21
N PHE A 289 -10.87 21.42 -5.25
CA PHE A 289 -11.57 20.89 -6.41
C PHE A 289 -11.41 21.75 -7.68
N SER A 290 -11.37 23.07 -7.54
CA SER A 290 -11.20 23.99 -8.68
C SER A 290 -9.81 23.80 -9.32
N THR A 291 -8.75 23.78 -8.51
CA THR A 291 -7.39 23.54 -8.99
C THR A 291 -7.22 22.14 -9.55
N CYS A 292 -7.95 21.14 -9.04
CA CYS A 292 -7.99 19.80 -9.60
C CYS A 292 -8.56 19.80 -11.03
N ILE A 293 -9.75 20.37 -11.24
CA ILE A 293 -10.37 20.46 -12.58
C ILE A 293 -9.47 21.19 -13.56
N HIS A 294 -8.91 22.34 -13.16
CA HIS A 294 -8.01 23.10 -14.03
C HIS A 294 -6.81 22.26 -14.48
N LYS A 295 -6.20 21.50 -13.55
CA LYS A 295 -5.07 20.62 -13.87
C LYS A 295 -5.47 19.44 -14.73
N ILE A 296 -6.67 18.87 -14.55
CA ILE A 296 -7.19 17.84 -15.45
C ILE A 296 -7.30 18.38 -16.88
N HIS A 297 -7.93 19.55 -17.07
CA HIS A 297 -8.08 20.13 -18.41
C HIS A 297 -6.75 20.51 -19.04
N TYR A 298 -5.82 21.08 -18.27
CA TYR A 298 -4.47 21.37 -18.73
C TYR A 298 -3.75 20.10 -19.18
N LEU A 299 -3.74 19.03 -18.37
CA LEU A 299 -3.08 17.78 -18.74
C LEU A 299 -3.71 17.13 -19.97
N LEU A 300 -5.03 17.26 -20.14
CA LEU A 300 -5.76 16.82 -21.33
C LEU A 300 -5.57 17.77 -22.53
N SER A 301 -5.03 18.98 -22.38
CA SER A 301 -4.74 19.84 -23.54
C SER A 301 -3.31 19.69 -24.06
N LEU A 302 -2.43 19.03 -23.31
CA LEU A 302 -1.03 18.81 -23.69
C LEU A 302 -0.90 17.99 -24.97
N SER A 303 0.08 18.33 -25.79
CA SER A 303 0.54 17.49 -26.89
C SER A 303 1.03 16.12 -26.37
N ASN A 304 1.09 15.12 -27.25
CA ASN A 304 1.65 13.82 -26.88
C ASN A 304 3.12 13.93 -26.45
N ASP A 305 3.90 14.80 -27.11
CA ASP A 305 5.30 15.03 -26.79
C ASP A 305 5.48 15.65 -25.41
N ASP A 306 4.65 16.64 -25.05
CA ASP A 306 4.73 17.27 -23.73
C ASP A 306 4.29 16.33 -22.61
N ALA A 307 3.25 15.53 -22.83
CA ALA A 307 2.91 14.45 -21.90
C ALA A 307 4.03 13.43 -21.78
N MET A 308 4.69 13.06 -22.88
CA MET A 308 5.82 12.13 -22.84
C MET A 308 6.99 12.69 -22.02
N LYS A 309 7.28 14.00 -22.09
CA LYS A 309 8.27 14.64 -21.22
C LYS A 309 7.93 14.49 -19.74
N ILE A 310 6.67 14.68 -19.35
CA ILE A 310 6.22 14.47 -17.96
C ILE A 310 6.43 13.01 -17.54
N ARG A 311 6.05 12.07 -18.39
CA ARG A 311 6.16 10.61 -18.13
C ARG A 311 7.61 10.17 -17.92
N ILE A 312 8.53 10.65 -18.77
CA ILE A 312 9.96 10.39 -18.66
C ILE A 312 10.51 11.01 -17.36
N ARG A 313 10.15 12.26 -17.07
CA ARG A 313 10.60 12.95 -15.86
C ARG A 313 10.15 12.24 -14.58
N ALA A 314 8.87 11.89 -14.50
CA ALA A 314 8.28 11.16 -13.37
C ALA A 314 9.00 9.82 -13.11
N ARG A 315 9.25 9.05 -14.17
CA ARG A 315 10.00 7.77 -14.09
C ARG A 315 11.44 8.01 -13.63
N ASN A 316 12.14 8.97 -14.25
CA ASN A 316 13.53 9.27 -13.92
C ASN A 316 13.68 9.73 -12.47
N LYS A 317 12.81 10.64 -12.00
CA LYS A 317 12.78 11.04 -10.59
C LYS A 317 12.59 9.84 -9.67
N SER A 318 11.66 8.95 -10.00
CA SER A 318 11.35 7.76 -9.20
C SER A 318 12.52 6.77 -9.10
N ILE A 319 13.27 6.59 -10.18
CA ILE A 319 14.47 5.72 -10.22
C ILE A 319 15.64 6.37 -9.48
N LEU A 320 15.99 7.61 -9.84
CA LEU A 320 17.15 8.31 -9.29
C LEU A 320 17.03 8.58 -7.78
N SER A 321 15.80 8.74 -7.29
CA SER A 321 15.52 8.96 -5.87
C SER A 321 15.33 7.65 -5.08
N GLY A 322 15.49 6.50 -5.73
CA GLY A 322 15.39 5.19 -5.08
C GLY A 322 13.99 4.89 -4.52
N TYR A 323 12.92 5.14 -5.29
CA TYR A 323 11.54 4.91 -4.83
C TYR A 323 11.04 3.48 -5.05
N THR A 324 11.94 2.55 -5.35
CA THR A 324 11.60 1.13 -5.50
C THR A 324 11.42 0.46 -4.14
N TYR A 325 10.63 -0.62 -4.07
CA TYR A 325 10.58 -1.44 -2.86
C TYR A 325 11.92 -2.11 -2.55
N LYS A 326 12.79 -2.33 -3.54
CA LYS A 326 14.16 -2.82 -3.30
C LYS A 326 14.92 -1.89 -2.35
N GLU A 327 14.90 -0.59 -2.60
CA GLU A 327 15.56 0.39 -1.72
C GLU A 327 14.89 0.49 -0.34
N ARG A 328 13.55 0.42 -0.29
CA ARG A 328 12.82 0.38 1.00
C ARG A 328 13.21 -0.84 1.83
N VAL A 329 13.37 -1.99 1.18
CA VAL A 329 13.76 -3.24 1.81
C VAL A 329 15.19 -3.18 2.31
N ILE A 330 16.13 -2.61 1.54
CA ILE A 330 17.53 -2.43 2.00
C ILE A 330 17.56 -1.59 3.28
N SER A 331 16.81 -0.48 3.31
CA SER A 331 16.70 0.36 4.51
C SER A 331 16.16 -0.43 5.71
N VAL A 332 15.02 -1.13 5.55
CA VAL A 332 14.42 -1.96 6.60
C VAL A 332 15.38 -3.06 7.06
N PHE A 333 16.06 -3.74 6.14
CA PHE A 333 17.00 -4.81 6.44
C PHE A 333 18.14 -4.35 7.34
N ASN A 334 18.65 -3.13 7.14
CA ASN A 334 19.71 -2.58 7.99
C ASN A 334 19.25 -2.43 9.45
N TYR A 335 18.01 -1.98 9.67
CA TYR A 335 17.41 -1.93 11.01
C TYR A 335 17.21 -3.33 11.58
N LEU A 336 16.66 -4.27 10.80
CA LEU A 336 16.47 -5.66 11.23
C LEU A 336 17.79 -6.31 11.64
N LYS A 337 18.84 -6.15 10.83
CA LYS A 337 20.20 -6.63 11.12
C LYS A 337 20.74 -6.02 12.42
N SER A 338 20.50 -4.73 12.67
CA SER A 338 20.93 -4.08 13.90
C SER A 338 20.22 -4.61 15.16
N LEU A 339 18.95 -5.04 15.05
CA LEU A 339 18.23 -5.68 16.14
C LEU A 339 18.79 -7.05 16.48
N ASN A 340 19.26 -7.79 15.48
CA ASN A 340 19.82 -9.12 15.65
C ASN A 340 21.22 -9.11 16.31
N ASN A 341 21.96 -8.01 16.17
CA ASN A 341 23.29 -7.85 16.76
C ASN A 341 23.25 -7.36 18.22
N LYS A 342 22.08 -7.07 18.77
CA LYS A 342 21.83 -6.66 20.16
C LYS A 342 21.21 -7.80 20.95
#